data_AF-A0A4Q0T5N9-F1
#
_entry.id   AF-A0A4Q0T5N9-F1
#
_cell.length_a   1.000
_cell.length_b   1.000
_cell.length_c   1.000
_cell.angle_alpha   90.00
_cell.angle_beta   90.00
_cell.angle_gamma   90.00
#
_symmetry.space_group_name_H-M   'P 1'
#
loop_
_entity.id
_entity.type
_entity.pdbx_description
1 polymer ?
#
loop_
_entity_poly.entity_id
_entity_poly.type
_entity_poly.pdbx_seq_one_letter_code
_entity_poly.pdbx_strand_id
1 'polypeptide(L)' 'MLPFDQRTWAPQLAMAVIAITLLGEVIAIQILRSYGPLDTAEITALVLILIAVVPPNIHIIRRKSHPHLPLQKTNTIR' A
#
# COMPACT_ATOMS: atom_id res chain seq x y z
N MET A 1 12.56 5.51 6.22
CA MET A 1 11.53 6.44 5.71
C MET A 1 11.76 6.54 4.22
N LEU A 2 10.73 6.29 3.40
CA LEU A 2 10.85 6.44 1.95
C LEU A 2 10.90 7.94 1.62
N PRO A 3 11.77 8.39 0.69
CA PRO A 3 11.99 9.80 0.39
C PRO A 3 10.74 10.52 -0.18
N PHE A 4 9.66 9.79 -0.45
CA PHE A 4 8.42 10.29 -1.03
C PHE A 4 7.26 10.44 -0.02
N ASP A 5 7.44 9.99 1.23
CA ASP A 5 6.39 9.97 2.28
C ASP A 5 5.82 11.37 2.61
N GLN A 6 6.57 12.43 2.34
CA GLN A 6 6.18 13.81 2.68
C GLN A 6 5.30 14.47 1.61
N ARG A 7 5.11 13.84 0.44
CA ARG A 7 4.35 14.43 -0.66
C ARG A 7 2.85 14.22 -0.46
N THR A 8 2.05 15.24 -0.74
CA THR A 8 0.58 15.23 -0.56
C THR A 8 -0.14 14.16 -1.41
N TRP A 9 0.48 13.71 -2.51
CA TRP A 9 -0.03 12.67 -3.40
C TRP A 9 0.39 11.23 -3.01
N ALA A 10 1.36 11.06 -2.12
CA ALA A 10 1.83 9.73 -1.69
C ALA A 10 0.70 8.80 -1.17
N PRO A 11 -0.25 9.24 -0.34
CA PRO A 11 -1.33 8.37 0.14
C PRO A 11 -2.34 8.01 -0.96
N GLN A 12 -2.60 8.92 -1.92
CA GLN A 12 -3.45 8.63 -3.07
C GLN A 12 -2.80 7.59 -3.99
N LEU A 13 -1.50 7.72 -4.24
CA LEU A 13 -0.76 6.74 -5.02
C LEU A 13 -0.71 5.37 -4.31
N ALA A 14 -0.47 5.35 -3.00
CA ALA A 14 -0.47 4.10 -2.23
C ALA A 14 -1.81 3.35 -2.34
N MET A 15 -2.94 4.07 -2.27
CA MET A 15 -4.26 3.47 -2.51
C MET A 15 -4.42 2.94 -3.93
N ALA A 16 -3.97 3.69 -4.94
CA ALA A 16 -4.03 3.27 -6.33
C ALA A 16 -3.17 2.01 -6.60
N VAL A 17 -1.97 1.94 -6.01
CA VAL A 17 -1.10 0.77 -6.10
C VAL A 17 -1.78 -0.45 -5.49
N ILE A 18 -2.34 -0.34 -4.28
CA ILE A 18 -3.10 -1.44 -3.65
C ILE A 18 -4.26 -1.89 -4.55
N ALA A 19 -5.05 -0.95 -5.07
CA ALA A 19 -6.19 -1.27 -5.92
C ALA A 19 -5.79 -1.98 -7.22
N ILE A 20 -4.74 -1.51 -7.88
CA ILE A 20 -4.22 -2.13 -9.12
C ILE A 20 -3.64 -3.51 -8.83
N THR A 21 -2.92 -3.70 -7.72
CA THR A 21 -2.39 -5.01 -7.33
C THR A 21 -3.51 -6.01 -7.08
N LEU A 22 -4.55 -5.63 -6.35
CA LEU A 22 -5.72 -6.50 -6.13
C LEU A 22 -6.40 -6.89 -7.44
N LEU A 23 -6.58 -5.92 -8.36
CA LEU A 23 -7.15 -6.20 -9.68
C LEU A 23 -6.26 -7.14 -10.49
N GLY A 24 -4.94 -6.92 -10.46
CA GLY A 24 -3.95 -7.75 -11.12
C GLY A 24 -3.97 -9.19 -10.62
N GLU A 25 -4.09 -9.40 -9.32
CA GLU A 25 -4.21 -10.75 -8.74
C GLU A 25 -5.50 -11.46 -9.15
N VAL A 26 -6.64 -10.76 -9.18
CA VAL A 26 -7.91 -11.35 -9.66
C VAL A 26 -7.75 -11.81 -11.11
N ILE A 27 -7.14 -11.00 -11.97
CA ILE A 27 -6.86 -11.37 -13.36
C ILE A 27 -5.89 -12.56 -13.42
N ALA A 28 -4.81 -12.53 -12.63
CA ALA A 28 -3.82 -13.61 -12.58
C ALA A 28 -4.47 -14.94 -12.16
N ILE A 29 -5.32 -14.95 -11.13
CA ILE A 29 -6.05 -16.14 -10.69
C ILE A 29 -6.93 -16.69 -11.80
N GLN A 30 -7.64 -15.83 -12.52
CA GLN A 30 -8.51 -16.27 -13.62
C GLN A 30 -7.70 -16.87 -14.79
N ILE A 31 -6.54 -16.30 -15.09
CA ILE A 31 -5.61 -16.83 -16.09
C ILE A 31 -5.03 -18.16 -15.64
N LEU A 32 -4.53 -18.27 -14.40
CA LEU A 32 -3.96 -19.50 -13.85
C LEU A 32 -5.01 -20.64 -13.84
N ARG A 33 -6.25 -20.33 -13.43
CA ARG A 33 -7.39 -21.28 -13.48
C ARG A 33 -7.68 -21.82 -14.88
N SER A 34 -7.35 -21.07 -15.93
CA SER A 34 -7.55 -21.52 -17.31
C SER A 34 -6.55 -22.59 -17.75
N TYR A 35 -5.39 -22.67 -17.08
CA TYR A 35 -4.38 -23.71 -17.32
C TYR A 35 -4.56 -24.94 -16.42
N GLY A 36 -5.27 -24.81 -15.30
CA GLY A 36 -5.52 -25.92 -14.38
C GLY A 36 -5.97 -25.46 -12.99
N PRO A 37 -6.18 -26.40 -12.05
CA PRO A 37 -6.41 -26.05 -10.66
C PRO A 37 -5.17 -25.37 -10.07
N LEU A 38 -5.37 -24.34 -9.23
CA LEU A 38 -4.25 -23.67 -8.57
C LEU A 38 -3.52 -24.63 -7.63
N ASP A 39 -2.20 -24.64 -7.72
CA ASP A 39 -1.36 -25.39 -6.79
C ASP A 39 -1.03 -24.57 -5.54
N THR A 40 -0.38 -25.21 -4.57
CA THR A 40 0.01 -24.53 -3.32
C THR A 40 1.05 -23.44 -3.56
N ALA A 41 1.91 -23.58 -4.57
CA ALA A 41 2.97 -22.62 -4.86
C ALA A 41 2.41 -21.31 -5.42
N GLU A 42 1.44 -21.39 -6.33
CA GLU A 42 0.72 -20.26 -6.92
C GLU A 42 -0.08 -19.49 -5.87
N ILE A 43 -0.83 -20.21 -5.01
CA ILE A 43 -1.56 -19.58 -3.90
C ILE A 43 -0.58 -18.88 -2.96
N THR A 44 0.54 -19.51 -2.63
CA THR A 44 1.56 -18.92 -1.77
C THR A 44 2.18 -17.68 -2.43
N ALA A 45 2.46 -17.72 -3.74
CA ALA A 45 3.00 -16.58 -4.47
C ALA A 45 2.03 -15.38 -4.45
N LEU A 46 0.74 -15.60 -4.69
CA LEU A 46 -0.29 -14.56 -4.62
C LEU A 46 -0.35 -13.93 -3.22
N VAL A 47 -0.37 -14.76 -2.17
CA VAL A 47 -0.36 -14.27 -0.78
C VAL A 47 0.89 -13.47 -0.47
N LEU A 48 2.07 -13.91 -0.93
CA LEU A 48 3.32 -13.18 -0.74
C LEU A 48 3.32 -11.83 -1.45
N ILE A 49 2.69 -11.72 -2.64
CA ILE A 49 2.53 -10.46 -3.36
C ILE A 49 1.65 -9.49 -2.55
N LEU A 50 0.51 -9.95 -2.03
CA LEU A 50 -0.34 -9.14 -1.14
C LEU A 50 0.43 -8.64 0.07
N ILE A 51 1.16 -9.51 0.75
CA ILE A 51 1.94 -9.16 1.96
C ILE A 51 3.11 -8.23 1.61
N ALA A 52 3.69 -8.33 0.42
CA ALA A 52 4.77 -7.43 0.00
C ALA A 52 4.25 -6.02 -0.34
N VAL A 53 3.04 -5.91 -0.90
CA VAL A 53 2.51 -4.63 -1.40
C VAL A 53 1.62 -3.93 -0.36
N VAL A 54 0.70 -4.63 0.28
CA VAL A 54 -0.35 -4.02 1.11
C VAL A 54 0.20 -3.37 2.39
N PRO A 55 1.01 -4.05 3.24
CA PRO A 55 1.49 -3.49 4.51
C PRO A 55 2.33 -2.21 4.35
N PRO A 56 3.31 -2.12 3.42
CA PRO A 56 4.06 -0.88 3.20
C PRO A 56 3.17 0.28 2.77
N ASN A 57 2.20 0.03 1.87
CA ASN A 57 1.30 1.05 1.36
C ASN A 57 0.24 1.50 2.40
N ILE A 58 -0.25 0.59 3.25
CA ILE A 58 -1.12 0.94 4.39
C ILE A 58 -0.40 1.86 5.39
N HIS A 59 0.89 1.61 5.66
CA HIS A 59 1.66 2.46 6.56
C HIS A 59 1.75 3.92 6.09
N ILE A 60 1.87 4.13 4.77
CA ILE A 60 1.85 5.45 4.13
C ILE A 60 0.50 6.14 4.33
N ILE A 61 -0.60 5.40 4.11
CA ILE A 61 -1.96 5.93 4.28
C ILE A 61 -2.21 6.32 5.75
N ARG A 62 -1.81 5.47 6.71
CA ARG A 62 -2.04 5.68 8.14
C ARG A 62 -1.27 6.88 8.71
N ARG A 63 -0.08 7.19 8.18
CA ARG A 63 0.68 8.39 8.58
C ARG A 63 -0.02 9.69 8.25
N LYS A 64 -0.80 9.77 7.17
CA LYS A 64 -1.61 10.97 6.85
C LYS A 64 -2.67 11.25 7.92
N SER A 65 -3.21 10.20 8.55
CA SER A 65 -4.25 10.32 9.59
C SER A 65 -3.71 10.85 10.93
N HIS A 66 -2.40 10.81 11.15
CA HIS A 66 -1.74 11.51 12.25
C HIS A 66 -0.90 12.65 11.66
N PRO A 67 -1.50 13.77 11.25
CA PRO A 67 -0.72 14.97 11.03
C PRO A 67 0.00 15.23 12.35
N HIS A 68 1.33 15.26 12.32
CA HIS A 68 2.08 15.82 13.43
C HIS A 68 1.40 17.14 13.78
N LEU A 69 0.84 17.20 15.00
CA LEU A 69 0.36 18.43 15.60
C LEU A 69 1.43 19.49 15.27
N PRO A 70 1.06 20.60 14.60
CA PRO A 70 2.05 21.62 14.31
C PRO A 70 2.71 21.97 15.64
N LEU A 71 4.03 21.84 15.68
CA LEU A 71 4.84 22.24 16.82
C LEU A 71 4.31 23.61 17.26
N GLN A 72 3.72 23.60 18.46
CA GLN A 72 3.20 24.74 19.15
C GLN A 72 4.22 25.85 18.98
N LYS A 73 3.90 26.86 18.16
CA LYS A 73 4.69 28.08 17.99
C LYS A 73 4.68 28.73 19.37
N THR A 74 5.64 28.33 20.20
CA THR A 74 5.81 28.81 21.55
C THR A 74 6.21 30.27 21.42
N ASN A 75 5.24 31.14 21.69
CA ASN A 75 5.39 32.50 22.20
C ASN A 75 6.76 33.14 21.94
N THR A 76 6.88 33.87 20.83
CA THR A 76 7.75 35.05 20.83
C THR A 76 7.06 36.13 21.64
N ILE A 77 7.42 36.16 22.93
CA ILE A 77 7.27 37.29 23.83
C ILE A 77 8.23 38.39 23.38
N ARG A 78 7.71 39.63 23.38
CA ARG A 78 8.33 40.95 23.18
C ARG A 78 8.42 41.47 21.76
#